data_AF-A0AAN0JZ78-F1
#
_entry.id   AF-A0AAN0JZ78-F1
#
_cell.length_a   1.000
_cell.length_b   1.000
_cell.length_c   1.000
_cell.angle_alpha   90.00
_cell.angle_beta   90.00
_cell.angle_gamma   90.00
#
_symmetry.space_group_name_H-M   'P 1'
#
loop_
_entity.id
_entity.type
_entity.pdbx_description
1 polymer ?
#
loop_
_entity_poly.entity_id
_entity_poly.type
_entity_poly.pdbx_seq_one_letter_code
_entity_poly.pdbx_strand_id
1 'polypeptide(L)'
;MCEKSGRPPTGPQLQHAIKRNFGGLDDFNTYEIVKNYLPNIEKVPELSSIGQDHELLNPDCTPLGLIRKSLQTKETSWHEENRYLLFLTENYAALQVIKHFLHEEIGIKLDKSLEALSSRGNSEHRMEPFVLFGSSFPKDREYTQVCRNINLIKICMETGRTVILLNLKNLYESLYNLLNQYYIILAGGQRYVDLGLQTHRVKCRVHNDFKLILIAEMSTVYEKFPPPLINRLEKHILQAEIVLQEEWQKEVHMKLTFWVEQFSKINGTKKR
;
A
#
# COMPACT_ATOMS: atom_id res chain seq x y z
N MET A 1 14.24 2.61 15.15
CA MET A 1 15.39 3.30 14.53
C MET A 1 16.34 3.83 15.59
N CYS A 2 15.88 4.61 16.58
CA CYS A 2 16.73 5.15 17.65
C CYS A 2 17.39 4.08 18.54
N GLU A 3 16.72 2.96 18.82
CA GLU A 3 17.30 1.88 19.65
C GLU A 3 18.41 1.08 18.94
N LYS A 4 18.42 0.98 17.60
CA LYS A 4 19.53 0.34 16.84
C LYS A 4 20.72 1.27 16.67
N SER A 5 20.46 2.54 16.36
CA SER A 5 21.51 3.51 16.08
C SER A 5 22.10 4.12 17.35
N GLY A 6 21.39 4.04 18.48
CA GLY A 6 21.73 4.77 19.72
C GLY A 6 21.71 6.29 19.56
N ARG A 7 21.16 6.79 18.44
CA ARG A 7 21.20 8.21 18.04
C ARG A 7 19.79 8.78 17.95
N PRO A 8 19.61 10.08 18.24
CA PRO A 8 18.35 10.75 17.98
C PRO A 8 18.00 10.66 16.49
N PRO A 9 16.70 10.61 16.13
CA PRO A 9 16.28 10.56 14.74
C PRO A 9 16.68 11.85 14.02
N THR A 10 17.13 11.73 12.77
CA THR A 10 17.47 12.89 11.95
C THR A 10 16.21 13.63 11.50
N GLY A 11 16.33 14.90 11.13
CA GLY A 11 15.21 15.67 10.57
C GLY A 11 14.51 14.99 9.39
N PRO A 12 15.26 14.50 8.38
CA PRO A 12 14.69 13.74 7.26
C PRO A 12 13.98 12.44 7.70
N GLN A 13 14.53 11.70 8.66
CA GLN A 13 13.89 10.50 9.20
C GLN A 13 12.56 10.82 9.90
N LEU A 14 12.52 11.93 10.66
CA LEU A 14 11.33 12.38 11.33
C LEU A 14 10.28 12.87 10.32
N GLN A 15 10.69 13.62 9.30
CA GLN A 15 9.82 14.02 8.20
C GLN A 15 9.20 12.81 7.51
N HIS A 16 10.00 11.79 7.18
CA HIS A 16 9.51 10.56 6.56
C HIS A 16 8.50 9.84 7.46
N ALA A 17 8.81 9.70 8.76
CA ALA A 17 7.91 9.06 9.72
C ALA A 17 6.58 9.81 9.89
N ILE A 18 6.61 11.15 9.92
CA ILE A 18 5.40 11.98 10.02
C ILE A 18 4.56 11.82 8.76
N LYS A 19 5.15 12.03 7.58
CA LYS A 19 4.44 11.94 6.29
C LYS A 19 3.83 10.57 6.07
N ARG A 20 4.51 9.50 6.49
CA ARG A 20 4.02 8.13 6.41
C ARG A 20 2.83 7.86 7.33
N ASN A 21 2.86 8.36 8.58
CA ASN A 21 1.83 8.05 9.56
C ASN A 21 0.61 8.97 9.53
N PHE A 22 0.80 10.21 9.10
CA PHE A 22 -0.22 11.26 9.03
C PHE A 22 -0.58 11.65 7.58
N GLY A 23 -0.22 10.82 6.61
CA GLY A 23 -0.68 10.95 5.22
C GLY A 23 -2.18 10.65 5.06
N GLY A 24 -2.73 11.00 3.89
CA GLY A 24 -4.14 10.72 3.56
C GLY A 24 -5.16 11.77 4.03
N LEU A 25 -4.70 12.95 4.43
CA LEU A 25 -5.53 14.11 4.74
C LEU A 25 -5.21 15.21 3.74
N ASP A 26 -6.15 15.53 2.86
CA ASP A 26 -5.96 16.56 1.83
C ASP A 26 -5.98 17.99 2.41
N ASP A 27 -6.68 18.17 3.54
CA ASP A 27 -6.94 19.51 4.11
C ASP A 27 -5.77 20.09 4.93
N PHE A 28 -4.80 19.26 5.34
CA PHE A 28 -3.77 19.69 6.31
C PHE A 28 -2.36 19.28 5.89
N ASN A 29 -1.46 20.27 5.81
CA ASN A 29 -0.03 19.99 5.75
C ASN A 29 0.49 19.65 7.16
N THR A 30 0.37 18.38 7.53
CA THR A 30 0.74 17.85 8.85
C THR A 30 2.21 18.04 9.19
N TYR A 31 3.10 18.06 8.20
CA TYR A 31 4.52 18.32 8.43
C TYR A 31 4.75 19.75 8.93
N GLU A 32 4.15 20.75 8.30
CA GLU A 32 4.29 22.16 8.71
C GLU A 32 3.71 22.40 10.11
N ILE A 33 2.58 21.75 10.43
CA ILE A 33 1.99 21.85 11.77
C ILE A 33 2.97 21.29 12.82
N VAL A 34 3.49 20.08 12.62
CA VAL A 34 4.42 19.46 13.57
C VAL A 34 5.72 20.25 13.66
N LYS A 35 6.21 20.80 12.54
CA LYS A 35 7.37 21.68 12.49
C LYS A 35 7.19 22.91 13.38
N ASN A 36 6.01 23.53 13.37
CA ASN A 36 5.71 24.69 14.22
C ASN A 36 5.77 24.38 15.73
N TYR A 37 5.43 23.14 16.13
CA TYR A 37 5.49 22.72 17.53
C TYR A 37 6.86 22.18 17.96
N LEU A 38 7.74 21.83 17.01
CA LEU A 38 9.05 21.26 17.26
C LEU A 38 10.13 21.99 16.45
N PRO A 39 10.63 23.15 16.93
CA PRO A 39 11.58 23.99 16.19
C PRO A 39 12.98 23.38 15.99
N ASN A 40 13.30 22.25 16.64
CA ASN A 40 14.60 21.57 16.54
C ASN A 40 14.61 20.37 15.57
N ILE A 41 13.58 20.18 14.75
CA ILE A 41 13.46 19.04 13.82
C ILE A 41 14.54 19.05 12.73
N GLU A 42 15.05 20.21 12.33
CA GLU A 42 15.99 20.34 11.21
C GLU A 42 17.45 20.05 11.56
N LYS A 43 17.76 19.53 12.76
CA LYS A 43 19.15 19.12 13.08
C LYS A 43 19.58 17.97 12.18
N VAL A 44 20.24 18.31 11.08
CA VAL A 44 20.98 17.39 10.22
C VAL A 44 22.24 16.97 10.98
N PRO A 45 22.55 15.67 11.12
CA PRO A 45 23.80 15.25 11.74
C PRO A 45 25.00 15.75 10.93
N GLU A 46 26.07 16.18 11.61
CA GLU A 46 27.32 16.60 10.96
C GLU A 46 27.85 15.48 10.05
N LEU A 47 28.06 15.81 8.76
CA LEU A 47 28.44 14.88 7.69
C LEU A 47 29.84 14.23 7.83
N SER A 48 30.54 14.41 8.96
CA SER A 48 31.92 13.97 9.17
C SER A 48 32.07 12.49 9.56
N SER A 49 30.99 11.71 9.63
CA SER A 49 31.03 10.30 10.07
C SER A 49 30.20 9.33 9.19
N ILE A 50 30.18 9.56 7.87
CA ILE A 50 29.35 8.77 6.94
C ILE A 50 30.17 7.63 6.30
N GLY A 51 29.94 6.41 6.79
CA GLY A 51 30.14 5.18 6.02
C GLY A 51 28.82 4.74 5.38
N GLN A 52 28.88 4.32 4.11
CA GLN A 52 27.97 3.55 3.23
C GLN A 52 26.42 3.55 3.36
N ASP A 53 25.78 4.06 4.43
CA ASP A 53 24.33 3.96 4.65
C ASP A 53 23.59 5.30 4.43
N HIS A 54 23.71 5.88 3.23
CA HIS A 54 23.11 7.18 2.91
C HIS A 54 21.56 7.17 2.88
N GLU A 55 20.92 6.08 2.44
CA GLU A 55 19.45 5.98 2.35
C GLU A 55 18.76 5.90 3.72
N LEU A 56 19.42 5.31 4.72
CA LEU A 56 18.89 5.24 6.09
C LEU A 56 18.91 6.61 6.78
N LEU A 57 19.86 7.47 6.41
CA LEU A 57 20.06 8.79 7.03
C LEU A 57 19.24 9.89 6.34
N ASN A 58 18.98 9.75 5.04
CA ASN A 58 18.18 10.69 4.25
C ASN A 58 17.12 9.94 3.41
N PRO A 59 15.99 9.54 4.01
CA PRO A 59 14.95 8.81 3.31
C PRO A 59 14.23 9.70 2.29
N ASP A 60 13.85 9.10 1.16
CA ASP A 60 13.01 9.77 0.17
C ASP A 60 11.63 10.10 0.78
N CYS A 61 11.31 11.40 0.81
CA CYS A 61 10.08 11.95 1.37
C CYS A 61 9.08 12.36 0.27
N THR A 62 9.33 11.99 -0.98
CA THR A 62 8.34 12.09 -2.06
C THR A 62 7.20 11.10 -1.82
N PRO A 63 5.98 11.35 -2.34
CA PRO A 63 4.87 10.41 -2.24
C PRO A 63 5.23 9.00 -2.75
N LEU A 64 5.95 8.91 -3.86
CA LEU A 64 6.40 7.63 -4.42
C LEU A 64 7.46 6.95 -3.55
N GLY A 65 8.41 7.70 -3.00
CA GLY A 65 9.39 7.19 -2.04
C GLY A 65 8.75 6.61 -0.78
N LEU A 66 7.73 7.30 -0.24
CA LEU A 66 6.93 6.82 0.88
C LEU A 66 6.21 5.52 0.53
N ILE A 67 5.54 5.47 -0.62
CA ILE A 67 4.83 4.26 -1.08
C ILE A 67 5.79 3.10 -1.30
N ARG A 68 6.92 3.34 -1.97
CA ARG A 68 7.97 2.33 -2.21
C ARG A 68 8.45 1.76 -0.88
N LYS A 69 8.75 2.63 0.09
CA LYS A 69 9.20 2.19 1.42
C LYS A 69 8.12 1.43 2.18
N SER A 70 6.87 1.87 2.06
CA SER A 70 5.73 1.21 2.67
C SER A 70 5.42 -0.14 2.03
N LEU A 71 5.72 -0.34 0.75
CA LEU A 71 5.58 -1.61 0.04
C LEU A 71 6.72 -2.59 0.32
N GLN A 72 7.94 -2.11 0.55
CA GLN A 72 9.09 -2.96 0.90
C GLN A 72 8.96 -3.57 2.30
N THR A 73 8.87 -4.91 2.37
CA THR A 73 8.70 -5.69 3.61
C THR A 73 10.00 -5.88 4.41
N LYS A 74 11.16 -5.46 3.89
CA LYS A 74 12.47 -5.81 4.46
C LYS A 74 12.84 -5.09 5.76
N GLU A 75 12.11 -4.05 6.15
CA GLU A 75 12.37 -3.34 7.41
C GLU A 75 11.35 -3.69 8.47
N THR A 76 11.67 -4.70 9.27
CA THR A 76 11.04 -4.93 10.57
C THR A 76 11.25 -3.68 11.45
N SER A 77 10.18 -2.93 11.67
CA SER A 77 10.07 -1.97 12.77
C SER A 77 10.23 -2.72 14.11
N TRP A 78 10.76 -2.03 15.12
CA TRP A 78 11.06 -2.59 16.44
C TRP A 78 9.81 -2.92 17.26
N HIS A 79 8.79 -2.07 17.13
CA HIS A 79 7.42 -2.47 17.43
C HIS A 79 6.86 -2.99 16.12
N GLU A 80 6.42 -4.25 16.14
CA GLU A 80 5.31 -4.81 15.37
C GLU A 80 5.05 -4.20 13.98
N GLU A 81 5.06 -5.05 12.96
CA GLU A 81 4.72 -4.78 11.56
C GLU A 81 4.07 -3.42 11.26
N ASN A 82 4.58 -2.74 10.24
CA ASN A 82 3.89 -1.58 9.69
C ASN A 82 2.40 -1.89 9.44
N ARG A 83 1.54 -0.91 9.74
CA ARG A 83 0.10 -0.98 9.47
C ARG A 83 -0.16 -1.38 8.02
N TYR A 84 -1.25 -2.07 7.78
CA TYR A 84 -1.72 -2.31 6.43
C TYR A 84 -2.03 -0.99 5.70
N LEU A 85 -1.98 -1.04 4.37
CA LEU A 85 -2.02 0.15 3.54
C LEU A 85 -3.44 0.45 3.07
N LEU A 86 -3.81 1.73 3.05
CA LEU A 86 -4.99 2.27 2.40
C LEU A 86 -4.56 3.28 1.35
N PHE A 87 -4.75 2.94 0.09
CA PHE A 87 -4.58 3.87 -1.02
C PHE A 87 -5.91 4.54 -1.32
N LEU A 88 -5.96 5.84 -1.10
CA LEU A 88 -7.05 6.71 -1.54
C LEU A 88 -6.79 7.08 -2.99
N THR A 89 -7.78 6.90 -3.85
CA THR A 89 -7.63 7.18 -5.28
C THR A 89 -8.86 7.88 -5.84
N GLU A 90 -8.68 8.51 -6.98
CA GLU A 90 -9.77 8.99 -7.82
C GLU A 90 -9.87 8.06 -9.05
N ASN A 91 -11.10 7.68 -9.40
CA ASN A 91 -11.39 6.85 -10.58
C ASN A 91 -10.68 5.48 -10.62
N TYR A 92 -10.33 4.90 -9.47
CA TYR A 92 -9.64 3.60 -9.35
C TYR A 92 -8.31 3.50 -10.13
N ALA A 93 -7.70 4.62 -10.52
CA ALA A 93 -6.43 4.63 -11.26
C ALA A 93 -5.28 4.02 -10.46
N ALA A 94 -5.39 4.03 -9.13
CA ALA A 94 -4.36 3.52 -8.24
C ALA A 94 -3.99 2.05 -8.43
N LEU A 95 -4.92 1.19 -8.86
CA LEU A 95 -4.61 -0.23 -9.00
C LEU A 95 -3.49 -0.49 -10.02
N GLN A 96 -3.51 0.21 -11.15
CA GLN A 96 -2.51 0.01 -12.20
C GLN A 96 -1.14 0.52 -11.76
N VAL A 97 -1.12 1.68 -11.11
CA VAL A 97 0.08 2.30 -10.55
C VAL A 97 0.71 1.38 -9.51
N ILE A 98 -0.08 0.87 -8.57
CA ILE A 98 0.41 -0.03 -7.52
C ILE A 98 0.91 -1.34 -8.13
N LYS A 99 0.20 -1.92 -9.11
CA LYS A 99 0.67 -3.13 -9.82
C LYS A 99 2.01 -2.88 -10.50
N HIS A 100 2.17 -1.73 -11.15
CA HIS A 100 3.42 -1.33 -11.80
C HIS A 100 4.56 -1.21 -10.77
N PHE A 101 4.35 -0.51 -9.65
CA PHE A 101 5.36 -0.41 -8.59
C PHE A 101 5.68 -1.76 -7.96
N LEU A 102 4.68 -2.61 -7.70
CA LEU A 102 4.90 -3.97 -7.20
C LEU A 102 5.69 -4.82 -8.22
N HIS A 103 5.53 -4.58 -9.52
CA HIS A 103 6.28 -5.28 -10.56
C HIS A 103 7.73 -4.78 -10.67
N GLU A 104 7.93 -3.47 -10.75
CA GLU A 104 9.25 -2.84 -10.94
C GLU A 104 10.14 -2.93 -9.70
N GLU A 105 9.60 -2.65 -8.51
CA GLU A 105 10.40 -2.54 -7.28
C GLU A 105 10.57 -3.85 -6.53
N ILE A 106 9.62 -4.78 -6.69
CA ILE A 106 9.58 -6.02 -5.90
C ILE A 106 10.01 -7.24 -6.74
N GLY A 107 10.35 -7.04 -8.02
CA GLY A 107 10.88 -8.10 -8.89
C GLY A 107 9.86 -9.20 -9.20
N ILE A 108 8.56 -8.90 -9.09
CA ILE A 108 7.48 -9.83 -9.39
C ILE A 108 7.36 -9.89 -10.92
N LYS A 109 8.05 -10.81 -11.57
CA LYS A 109 7.87 -11.08 -13.01
C LYS A 109 6.41 -11.48 -13.26
N LEU A 110 5.73 -10.73 -14.12
CA LEU A 110 4.42 -11.10 -14.64
C LEU A 110 4.57 -12.24 -15.65
N ASP A 111 4.77 -13.47 -15.17
CA ASP A 111 4.76 -14.63 -16.07
C ASP A 111 3.33 -14.86 -16.56
N LYS A 112 3.10 -14.37 -17.78
CA LYS A 112 1.91 -14.63 -18.60
C LYS A 112 1.83 -16.09 -19.10
N SER A 113 2.54 -17.03 -18.51
CA SER A 113 2.63 -18.39 -19.03
C SER A 113 2.62 -19.43 -17.92
N LEU A 114 1.60 -20.27 -18.05
CA LEU A 114 1.25 -21.54 -17.41
C LEU A 114 2.40 -22.57 -17.29
N GLU A 115 3.62 -22.22 -16.86
CA GLU A 115 4.71 -23.21 -16.71
C GLU A 115 5.61 -22.89 -15.50
N ALA A 116 5.10 -23.10 -14.28
CA ALA A 116 5.90 -23.00 -13.05
C ALA A 116 5.78 -24.27 -12.21
N LEU A 117 6.23 -25.41 -12.75
CA LEU A 117 6.43 -26.64 -11.98
C LEU A 117 7.87 -27.18 -12.01
N SER A 118 8.82 -26.47 -12.63
CA SER A 118 10.14 -27.06 -12.85
C SER A 118 11.28 -26.03 -12.91
N SER A 119 11.55 -25.38 -11.78
CA SER A 119 12.90 -24.87 -11.50
C SER A 119 13.10 -24.58 -10.02
N ARG A 120 13.61 -25.59 -9.31
CA ARG A 120 14.30 -25.45 -8.02
C ARG A 120 15.59 -24.64 -8.24
N GLY A 121 15.62 -23.41 -7.75
CA GLY A 121 16.84 -22.59 -7.67
C GLY A 121 16.55 -21.34 -6.85
N ASN A 122 17.32 -21.14 -5.77
CA ASN A 122 17.18 -20.10 -4.76
C ASN A 122 17.17 -18.67 -5.33
N SER A 123 16.00 -18.22 -5.78
CA SER A 123 15.66 -16.82 -5.99
C SER A 123 14.35 -16.61 -5.25
N GLU A 124 14.27 -15.56 -4.42
CA GLU A 124 13.07 -15.20 -3.66
C GLU A 124 11.93 -14.87 -4.65
N HIS A 125 11.25 -15.89 -5.19
CA HIS A 125 10.07 -15.75 -6.02
C HIS A 125 8.91 -15.29 -5.13
N ARG A 126 8.83 -13.98 -4.90
CA ARG A 126 7.66 -13.35 -4.29
C ARG A 126 6.47 -13.59 -5.23
N MET A 127 5.46 -14.30 -4.73
CA MET A 127 4.24 -14.58 -5.49
C MET A 127 3.55 -13.27 -5.91
N GLU A 128 3.02 -13.23 -7.13
CA GLU A 128 2.21 -12.12 -7.64
C GLU A 128 1.13 -11.72 -6.62
N PRO A 129 0.87 -10.43 -6.34
CA PRO A 129 -0.19 -10.04 -5.42
C PRO A 129 -1.55 -10.63 -5.84
N PHE A 130 -2.30 -11.17 -4.89
CA PHE A 130 -3.66 -11.63 -5.14
C PHE A 130 -4.62 -10.43 -5.10
N VAL A 131 -5.27 -10.14 -6.23
CA VAL A 131 -6.24 -9.04 -6.31
C VAL A 131 -7.65 -9.60 -6.10
N LEU A 132 -8.31 -9.15 -5.03
CA LEU A 132 -9.68 -9.50 -4.73
C LEU A 132 -10.60 -8.30 -4.99
N PHE A 133 -11.54 -8.48 -5.92
CA PHE A 133 -12.58 -7.51 -6.20
C PHE A 133 -13.84 -7.86 -5.41
N GLY A 134 -14.31 -6.92 -4.60
CA GLY A 134 -15.65 -6.97 -4.02
C GLY A 134 -16.67 -6.84 -5.14
N SER A 135 -17.29 -7.95 -5.52
CA SER A 135 -18.34 -7.96 -6.53
C SER A 135 -19.55 -7.16 -6.05
N SER A 136 -20.04 -6.28 -6.93
CA SER A 136 -21.25 -5.50 -6.69
C SER A 136 -22.52 -6.25 -7.12
N PHE A 137 -22.38 -7.42 -7.75
CA PHE A 137 -23.52 -8.21 -8.21
C PHE A 137 -24.31 -8.79 -7.03
N PRO A 138 -25.66 -8.78 -7.08
CA PRO A 138 -26.51 -9.13 -5.94
C PRO A 138 -26.34 -10.58 -5.48
N LYS A 139 -26.09 -11.53 -6.41
CA LYS A 139 -25.82 -12.94 -6.09
C LYS A 139 -24.44 -13.15 -5.44
N ASP A 140 -23.51 -12.22 -5.62
CA ASP A 140 -22.18 -12.32 -5.02
C ASP A 140 -22.09 -11.75 -3.60
N ARG A 141 -23.22 -11.23 -3.09
CA ARG A 141 -23.39 -10.88 -1.68
C ARG A 141 -23.85 -12.07 -0.83
N GLU A 142 -24.08 -13.22 -1.46
CA GLU A 142 -24.40 -14.45 -0.75
C GLU A 142 -23.24 -14.86 0.15
N TYR A 143 -23.59 -15.39 1.33
CA TYR A 143 -22.65 -15.84 2.36
C TYR A 143 -21.59 -16.79 1.80
N THR A 144 -21.96 -17.64 0.85
CA THR A 144 -21.06 -18.59 0.18
C THR A 144 -19.86 -17.91 -0.50
N GLN A 145 -20.06 -16.75 -1.13
CA GLN A 145 -19.01 -16.00 -1.79
C GLN A 145 -18.13 -15.26 -0.79
N VAL A 146 -18.71 -14.73 0.29
CA VAL A 146 -17.96 -14.17 1.41
C VAL A 146 -17.04 -15.23 2.03
N CYS A 147 -17.54 -16.43 2.29
CA CYS A 147 -16.73 -17.55 2.80
C CYS A 147 -15.57 -17.91 1.87
N ARG A 148 -15.82 -17.98 0.55
CA ARG A 148 -14.78 -18.26 -0.44
C ARG A 148 -13.70 -17.18 -0.43
N ASN A 149 -14.10 -15.92 -0.41
CA ASN A 149 -13.19 -14.78 -0.39
C ASN A 149 -12.32 -14.78 0.88
N ILE A 150 -12.91 -15.00 2.06
CA ILE A 150 -12.16 -15.12 3.31
C ILE A 150 -11.20 -16.31 3.28
N ASN A 151 -11.61 -17.45 2.70
CA ASN A 151 -10.71 -18.61 2.57
C ASN A 151 -9.53 -18.33 1.63
N LEU A 152 -9.73 -17.58 0.54
CA LEU A 152 -8.64 -17.15 -0.34
C LEU A 152 -7.67 -16.20 0.39
N ILE A 153 -8.19 -15.27 1.19
CA ILE A 153 -7.38 -14.38 2.03
C ILE A 153 -6.59 -15.20 3.05
N LYS A 154 -7.24 -16.17 3.72
CA LYS A 154 -6.58 -17.10 4.65
C LYS A 154 -5.40 -17.81 4.01
N ILE A 155 -5.59 -18.38 2.81
CA ILE A 155 -4.50 -19.07 2.09
C ILE A 155 -3.35 -18.08 1.82
N CYS A 156 -3.65 -16.86 1.37
CA CYS A 156 -2.62 -15.85 1.14
C CYS A 156 -1.89 -15.43 2.42
N MET A 157 -2.59 -15.35 3.55
CA MET A 157 -2.01 -15.09 4.88
C MET A 157 -1.04 -16.20 5.30
N GLU A 158 -1.39 -17.46 5.04
CA GLU A 158 -0.56 -18.61 5.38
C GLU A 158 0.69 -18.70 4.51
N THR A 159 0.58 -18.36 3.21
CA THR A 159 1.69 -18.39 2.25
C THR A 159 2.53 -17.11 2.21
N GLY A 160 2.12 -16.04 2.89
CA GLY A 160 2.81 -14.74 2.82
C GLY A 160 2.61 -13.98 1.51
N ARG A 161 1.55 -14.29 0.77
CA ARG A 161 1.20 -13.62 -0.49
C ARG A 161 0.52 -12.28 -0.18
N THR A 162 0.97 -11.20 -0.82
CA THR A 162 0.32 -9.89 -0.68
C THR A 162 -1.10 -9.94 -1.26
N VAL A 163 -2.06 -9.34 -0.57
CA VAL A 163 -3.45 -9.26 -1.01
C VAL A 163 -3.84 -7.80 -1.24
N ILE A 164 -4.38 -7.52 -2.43
CA ILE A 164 -4.94 -6.22 -2.80
C ILE A 164 -6.46 -6.35 -2.81
N LEU A 165 -7.11 -5.53 -1.99
CA LEU A 165 -8.54 -5.54 -1.78
C LEU A 165 -9.16 -4.30 -2.42
N LEU A 166 -10.16 -4.50 -3.27
CA LEU A 166 -10.97 -3.42 -3.84
C LEU A 166 -12.42 -3.59 -3.44
N ASN A 167 -13.10 -2.49 -3.12
CA ASN A 167 -14.55 -2.46 -2.83
C ASN A 167 -14.99 -3.41 -1.68
N LEU A 168 -14.40 -3.28 -0.49
CA LEU A 168 -14.44 -4.30 0.56
C LEU A 168 -15.60 -4.21 1.58
N LYS A 169 -16.75 -3.61 1.25
CA LYS A 169 -17.84 -3.40 2.22
C LYS A 169 -18.27 -4.66 2.97
N ASN A 170 -18.27 -5.81 2.29
CA ASN A 170 -18.81 -7.06 2.83
C ASN A 170 -17.81 -7.90 3.65
N LEU A 171 -16.51 -7.58 3.64
CA LEU A 171 -15.49 -8.37 4.34
C LEU A 171 -14.85 -7.64 5.54
N TYR A 172 -15.20 -6.38 5.79
CA TYR A 172 -14.59 -5.60 6.88
C TYR A 172 -14.82 -6.23 8.26
N GLU A 173 -16.04 -6.68 8.51
CA GLU A 173 -16.40 -7.34 9.78
C GLU A 173 -15.55 -8.62 9.98
N SER A 174 -15.40 -9.40 8.91
CA SER A 174 -14.61 -10.63 8.89
C SER A 174 -13.12 -10.41 9.12
N LEU A 175 -12.56 -9.32 8.61
CA LEU A 175 -11.13 -8.99 8.68
C LEU A 175 -10.76 -8.09 9.86
N TYR A 176 -11.70 -7.80 10.77
CA TYR A 176 -11.49 -6.80 11.81
C TYR A 176 -10.25 -7.07 12.68
N ASN A 177 -10.09 -8.29 13.20
CA ASN A 177 -8.93 -8.62 14.04
C ASN A 177 -7.61 -8.61 13.24
N LEU A 178 -7.67 -9.00 11.96
CA LEU A 178 -6.53 -8.93 11.05
C LEU A 178 -6.07 -7.47 10.91
N LEU A 179 -6.99 -6.58 10.56
CA LEU A 179 -6.71 -5.15 10.38
C LEU A 179 -6.23 -4.45 11.65
N ASN A 180 -6.58 -4.98 12.83
CA ASN A 180 -6.06 -4.54 14.12
C ASN A 180 -4.66 -5.07 14.45
N GLN A 181 -4.14 -6.02 13.67
CA GLN A 181 -2.90 -6.75 13.97
C GLN A 181 -2.93 -7.39 15.37
N TYR A 182 -4.10 -7.84 15.84
CA TYR A 182 -4.26 -8.55 17.11
C TYR A 182 -3.79 -10.00 16.98
N TYR A 183 -2.48 -10.18 16.91
CA TYR A 183 -1.84 -11.48 16.77
C TYR A 183 -1.67 -12.20 18.10
N ILE A 184 -1.94 -13.50 18.10
CA ILE A 184 -1.56 -14.41 19.17
C ILE A 184 -0.27 -15.10 18.72
N ILE A 185 0.81 -14.90 19.47
CA ILE A 185 2.11 -15.52 19.20
C ILE A 185 2.21 -16.80 20.02
N LEU A 186 2.36 -17.93 19.34
CA LEU A 186 2.56 -19.24 19.98
C LEU A 186 4.05 -19.59 20.09
N ALA A 187 4.35 -20.59 20.91
CA ALA A 187 5.70 -21.14 21.04
C ALA A 187 6.27 -21.50 19.66
N GLY A 188 7.47 -20.99 19.35
CA GLY A 188 8.09 -21.09 18.03
C GLY A 188 7.90 -19.87 17.11
N GLY A 189 7.39 -18.74 17.63
CA GLY A 189 7.34 -17.46 16.92
C GLY A 189 6.28 -17.39 15.83
N GLN A 190 5.36 -18.35 15.78
CA GLN A 190 4.26 -18.36 14.82
C GLN A 190 3.13 -17.45 15.28
N ARG A 191 2.58 -16.68 14.34
CA ARG A 191 1.53 -15.70 14.60
C ARG A 191 0.19 -16.21 14.09
N TYR A 192 -0.85 -16.04 14.89
CA TYR A 192 -2.22 -16.42 14.55
C TYR A 192 -3.17 -15.25 14.76
N VAL A 193 -4.20 -15.16 13.94
CA VAL A 193 -5.28 -14.18 14.08
C VAL A 193 -6.63 -14.83 13.84
N ASP A 194 -7.66 -14.32 14.52
CA ASP A 194 -9.03 -14.79 14.34
C ASP A 194 -9.69 -14.08 13.16
N LEU A 195 -10.01 -14.82 12.10
CA LEU A 195 -10.89 -14.34 11.03
C LEU A 195 -12.36 -14.65 11.38
N GLY A 196 -13.22 -13.65 11.27
CA GLY A 196 -14.65 -13.77 11.54
C GLY A 196 -15.43 -14.21 10.30
N LEU A 197 -16.31 -15.19 10.44
CA LEU A 197 -17.29 -15.62 9.44
C LEU A 197 -18.66 -15.63 10.13
N GLN A 198 -19.29 -14.45 10.20
CA GLN A 198 -20.48 -14.22 11.02
C GLN A 198 -20.25 -14.66 12.48
N THR A 199 -20.88 -15.77 12.90
CA THR A 199 -20.80 -16.31 14.27
C THR A 199 -19.57 -17.19 14.49
N HIS A 200 -18.91 -17.64 13.43
CA HIS A 200 -17.74 -18.52 13.51
C HIS A 200 -16.45 -17.71 13.47
N ARG A 201 -15.48 -18.07 14.32
CA ARG A 201 -14.13 -17.51 14.29
C ARG A 201 -13.12 -18.61 14.01
N VAL A 202 -12.22 -18.35 13.08
CA VAL A 202 -11.19 -19.30 12.67
C VAL A 202 -9.82 -18.70 12.92
N LYS A 203 -9.00 -19.42 13.70
CA LYS A 203 -7.60 -19.09 13.90
C LYS A 203 -6.82 -19.40 12.62
N CYS A 204 -6.21 -18.37 12.05
CA CYS A 204 -5.45 -18.45 10.82
C CYS A 204 -4.01 -18.01 11.09
N ARG A 205 -3.04 -18.77 10.57
CA ARG A 205 -1.63 -18.39 10.67
C ARG A 205 -1.34 -17.19 9.77
N VAL A 206 -0.50 -16.28 10.23
CA VAL A 206 -0.06 -15.09 9.48
C VAL A 206 1.44 -15.15 9.24
N HIS A 207 1.83 -15.28 7.98
CA HIS A 207 3.22 -15.24 7.55
C HIS A 207 3.83 -13.84 7.73
N ASN A 208 5.14 -13.76 8.00
CA ASN A 208 5.85 -12.49 8.25
C ASN A 208 5.90 -11.57 7.02
N ASP A 209 5.89 -12.15 5.84
CA ASP A 209 5.88 -11.40 4.58
C ASP A 209 4.47 -11.01 4.10
N PHE A 210 3.42 -11.43 4.80
CA PHE A 210 2.04 -11.13 4.41
C PHE A 210 1.78 -9.63 4.51
N LYS A 211 1.22 -9.05 3.44
CA LYS A 211 0.81 -7.65 3.40
C LYS A 211 -0.60 -7.53 2.83
N LEU A 212 -1.38 -6.66 3.46
CA LEU A 212 -2.70 -6.28 3.01
C LEU A 212 -2.68 -4.84 2.47
N ILE A 213 -3.27 -4.66 1.30
CA ILE A 213 -3.41 -3.37 0.63
C ILE A 213 -4.89 -3.17 0.32
N LEU A 214 -5.47 -2.08 0.81
CA LEU A 214 -6.82 -1.66 0.50
C LEU A 214 -6.78 -0.48 -0.48
N ILE A 215 -7.53 -0.57 -1.58
CA ILE A 215 -7.69 0.52 -2.55
C ILE A 215 -9.16 0.94 -2.53
N ALA A 216 -9.40 2.22 -2.29
CA ALA A 216 -10.75 2.77 -2.23
C ALA A 216 -10.81 4.20 -2.77
N GLU A 217 -11.96 4.58 -3.31
CA GLU A 217 -12.21 5.96 -3.70
C GLU A 217 -12.22 6.87 -2.48
N MET A 218 -11.64 8.05 -2.64
CA MET A 218 -11.56 9.07 -1.59
C MET A 218 -12.95 9.41 -1.01
N SER A 219 -13.95 9.64 -1.88
CA SER A 219 -15.35 9.89 -1.49
C SER A 219 -15.94 8.74 -0.66
N THR A 220 -15.71 7.50 -1.08
CA THR A 220 -16.19 6.31 -0.37
C THR A 220 -15.52 6.15 0.99
N VAL A 221 -14.24 6.49 1.13
CA VAL A 221 -13.52 6.43 2.42
C VAL A 221 -14.11 7.45 3.38
N TYR A 222 -14.29 8.71 2.98
CA TYR A 222 -14.80 9.75 3.87
C TYR A 222 -16.28 9.57 4.25
N GLU A 223 -17.11 9.09 3.33
CA GLU A 223 -18.56 8.96 3.57
C GLU A 223 -18.95 7.64 4.25
N LYS A 224 -18.30 6.52 3.89
CA LYS A 224 -18.83 5.18 4.17
C LYS A 224 -17.93 4.36 5.10
N PHE A 225 -16.64 4.67 5.20
CA PHE A 225 -15.77 3.86 6.04
C PHE A 225 -15.90 4.29 7.50
N PRO A 226 -16.03 3.33 8.43
CA PRO A 226 -16.08 3.67 9.84
C PRO A 226 -14.72 4.26 10.27
N PRO A 227 -14.68 5.37 11.02
CA PRO A 227 -13.43 5.98 11.48
C PRO A 227 -12.44 5.00 12.15
N PRO A 228 -12.89 4.00 12.93
CA PRO A 228 -12.00 2.98 13.49
C PRO A 228 -11.22 2.16 12.44
N LEU A 229 -11.76 1.97 11.23
CA LEU A 229 -11.05 1.30 10.14
C LEU A 229 -9.96 2.20 9.55
N ILE A 230 -10.33 3.45 9.27
CA ILE A 230 -9.45 4.46 8.66
C ILE A 230 -8.22 4.73 9.53
N ASN A 231 -8.37 4.70 10.85
CA ASN A 231 -7.29 4.97 11.80
C ASN A 231 -6.28 3.82 11.93
N ARG A 232 -6.67 2.59 11.58
CA ARG A 232 -5.81 1.40 11.63
C ARG A 232 -4.94 1.22 10.40
N LEU A 233 -5.29 1.89 9.32
CA LEU A 233 -4.57 1.81 8.06
C LEU A 233 -3.62 2.99 7.90
N GLU A 234 -2.44 2.71 7.37
CA GLU A 234 -1.51 3.70 6.87
C GLU A 234 -2.02 4.22 5.52
N LYS A 235 -2.23 5.53 5.39
CA LYS A 235 -2.96 6.13 4.27
C LYS A 235 -2.04 6.85 3.30
N HIS A 236 -2.24 6.60 2.02
CA HIS A 236 -1.54 7.27 0.93
C HIS A 236 -2.54 7.73 -0.13
N ILE A 237 -2.46 8.99 -0.56
CA ILE A 237 -3.25 9.50 -1.68
C ILE A 237 -2.49 9.20 -2.97
N LEU A 238 -3.20 8.60 -3.93
CA LEU A 238 -2.66 8.27 -5.23
C LEU A 238 -3.57 8.85 -6.32
N GLN A 239 -3.18 10.04 -6.75
CA GLN A 239 -3.70 10.75 -7.92
C GLN A 239 -2.72 10.57 -9.08
N ALA A 240 -3.22 10.63 -10.32
CA ALA A 240 -2.38 10.42 -11.51
C ALA A 240 -1.25 11.46 -11.60
N GLU A 241 -1.52 12.68 -11.14
CA GLU A 241 -0.63 13.83 -11.07
C GLU A 241 0.55 13.59 -10.12
N ILE A 242 0.33 12.80 -9.05
CA ILE A 242 1.36 12.48 -8.04
C ILE A 242 2.36 11.45 -8.58
N VAL A 243 1.93 10.62 -9.53
CA VAL A 243 2.77 9.60 -10.18
C VAL A 243 3.69 10.24 -11.22
N LEU A 244 3.23 11.29 -11.91
CA LEU A 244 4.00 12.03 -12.92
C LEU A 244 4.91 13.07 -12.24
N GLN A 245 5.99 12.63 -11.60
CA GLN A 245 6.89 13.54 -10.88
C GLN A 245 7.88 14.25 -11.78
N GLU A 246 8.34 13.59 -12.84
CA GLU A 246 9.38 14.13 -13.71
C GLU A 246 8.79 15.14 -14.70
N GLU A 247 9.43 16.29 -14.87
CA GLU A 247 8.90 17.38 -15.68
C GLU A 247 8.65 16.97 -17.13
N TRP A 248 9.48 16.07 -17.68
CA TRP A 248 9.28 15.55 -19.03
C TRP A 248 8.02 14.68 -19.15
N GLN A 249 7.60 13.97 -18.10
CA GLN A 249 6.37 13.16 -18.12
C GLN A 249 5.15 14.07 -18.20
N LYS A 250 5.18 15.20 -17.47
CA LYS A 250 4.14 16.24 -17.54
C LYS A 250 4.13 16.90 -18.92
N GLU A 251 5.29 17.18 -19.49
CA GLU A 251 5.40 17.73 -20.85
C GLU A 251 4.82 16.77 -21.90
N VAL A 252 5.14 15.48 -21.80
CA VAL A 252 4.57 14.45 -22.67
C VAL A 252 3.06 14.37 -22.49
N HIS A 253 2.55 14.38 -21.25
CA HIS A 253 1.10 14.41 -20.98
C HIS A 253 0.43 15.60 -21.66
N MET A 254 0.99 16.81 -21.55
CA MET A 254 0.45 18.00 -22.23
C MET A 254 0.43 17.85 -23.75
N LYS A 255 1.53 17.37 -24.35
CA LYS A 255 1.61 17.12 -25.80
C LYS A 255 0.59 16.09 -26.26
N LEU A 256 0.38 15.04 -25.47
CA LEU A 256 -0.52 13.94 -25.80
C LEU A 256 -1.99 14.39 -25.71
N THR A 257 -2.35 15.16 -24.67
CA THR A 257 -3.67 15.79 -24.54
C THR A 257 -3.95 16.72 -25.71
N PHE A 258 -2.98 17.59 -26.06
CA PHE A 258 -3.10 18.45 -27.23
C PHE A 258 -3.30 17.66 -28.53
N TRP A 259 -2.52 16.59 -28.72
CA TRP A 259 -2.65 15.73 -29.88
C TRP A 259 -4.03 15.04 -29.96
N VAL A 260 -4.56 14.53 -28.85
CA VAL A 260 -5.90 13.91 -28.78
C VAL A 260 -6.99 14.93 -29.12
N GLU A 261 -6.87 16.17 -28.65
CA GLU A 261 -7.79 17.25 -29.00
C GLU A 261 -7.75 17.61 -30.49
N GLN A 262 -6.57 17.64 -31.11
CA GLN A 262 -6.46 17.87 -32.55
C GLN A 262 -6.99 16.69 -33.35
N PHE A 263 -6.70 15.46 -32.91
CA PHE A 263 -7.14 14.24 -33.57
C PHE A 263 -8.66 14.05 -33.51
N SER A 264 -9.30 14.38 -32.38
CA SER A 264 -10.75 14.30 -32.22
C SER A 264 -11.52 15.33 -33.04
N LYS A 265 -10.86 16.42 -33.49
CA LYS A 265 -11.42 17.48 -34.34
C LYS A 265 -11.40 17.14 -35.84
N ILE A 266 -11.24 15.87 -36.22
CA ILE A 266 -11.41 15.46 -37.62
C ILE A 266 -12.88 15.67 -38.01
N ASN A 267 -13.12 16.82 -38.67
CA ASN A 267 -14.38 17.14 -39.33
C ASN A 267 -14.71 16.02 -40.31
N GLY A 268 -15.83 15.34 -40.08
CA GLY A 268 -16.42 14.41 -41.04
C GLY A 268 -16.52 15.11 -42.39
N THR A 269 -15.67 14.69 -43.33
CA THR A 269 -15.77 15.10 -44.72
C THR A 269 -17.12 14.61 -45.21
N LYS A 270 -18.09 15.53 -45.32
CA LYS A 270 -19.34 15.30 -46.06
C LYS A 270 -18.91 14.86 -47.46
N LYS A 271 -19.00 13.55 -47.73
CA LYS A 271 -18.89 13.00 -49.07
C LYS A 271 -19.99 13.66 -49.91
N ARG A 272 -19.55 14.48 -50.86
CA ARG A 272 -20.36 15.07 -51.92
C ARG A 272 -20.83 13.99 -52.88
#